data_AF-A0A7C8ZNN1-F1
#
_entry.id   AF-A0A7C8ZNN1-F1
#
_cell.length_a   1.000
_cell.length_b   1.000
_cell.length_c   1.000
_cell.angle_alpha   90.00
_cell.angle_beta   90.00
_cell.angle_gamma   90.00
#
_symmetry.space_group_name_H-M   'P 1'
#
loop_
_entity.id
_entity.type
_entity.pdbx_description
1 polymer ?
#
loop_
_entity_poly.entity_id
_entity_poly.type
_entity_poly.pdbx_seq_one_letter_code
_entity_poly.pdbx_strand_id
1 'polypeptide(L)'
;IERTFEVAQKVWAEVFFYLAENNVLFEGILLKPSMVTPGAECKDKASPQQVAEHTLKLLYSRIPPAVPGIMFLSGGQSEVEATENLNAMNQKPHPWHVSFSY
;
A
#
# COMPACT_ATOMS: atom_id res chain seq x y z
N ILE A 1 -12.13 -4.77 5.16
CA ILE A 1 -10.90 -4.74 4.35
C ILE A 1 -11.20 -4.73 2.85
N GLU A 2 -12.11 -5.58 2.36
CA GLU A 2 -12.53 -5.62 0.94
C GLU A 2 -12.98 -4.27 0.40
N ARG A 3 -13.83 -3.56 1.15
CA ARG A 3 -14.26 -2.22 0.74
C ARG A 3 -13.08 -1.24 0.58
N THR A 4 -12.13 -1.28 1.50
CA THR A 4 -10.90 -0.47 1.42
C THR A 4 -10.07 -0.85 0.20
N PHE A 5 -9.92 -2.14 -0.08
CA PHE A 5 -9.23 -2.66 -1.25
C PHE A 5 -9.87 -2.18 -2.57
N GLU A 6 -11.19 -2.27 -2.70
CA GLU A 6 -11.94 -1.78 -3.87
C GLU A 6 -11.76 -0.29 -4.12
N VAL A 7 -11.87 0.53 -3.06
CA VAL A 7 -11.71 1.97 -3.17
C VAL A 7 -10.27 2.32 -3.53
N ALA A 8 -9.30 1.71 -2.87
CA ALA A 8 -7.88 1.95 -3.13
C ALA A 8 -7.50 1.55 -4.57
N GLN A 9 -8.06 0.48 -5.11
CA GLN A 9 -7.84 0.10 -6.52
C GLN A 9 -8.28 1.17 -7.51
N LYS A 10 -9.41 1.84 -7.25
CA LYS A 10 -9.91 2.93 -8.09
C LYS A 10 -9.05 4.17 -7.95
N VAL A 11 -8.71 4.53 -6.71
CA VAL A 11 -7.84 5.69 -6.43
C VAL A 11 -6.48 5.52 -7.11
N TRP A 12 -5.81 4.38 -6.94
CA TRP A 12 -4.49 4.17 -7.53
C TRP A 12 -4.52 4.06 -9.06
N ALA A 13 -5.62 3.58 -9.65
CA ALA A 13 -5.80 3.63 -11.10
C ALA A 13 -5.84 5.08 -11.62
N GLU A 14 -6.65 5.94 -11.00
CA GLU A 14 -6.74 7.36 -11.37
C GLU A 14 -5.43 8.10 -11.11
N VAL A 15 -4.75 7.83 -9.98
CA VAL A 15 -3.45 8.44 -9.68
C VAL A 15 -2.44 8.12 -10.78
N PHE A 16 -2.27 6.86 -11.15
CA PHE A 16 -1.31 6.50 -12.19
C PHE A 16 -1.73 6.96 -13.59
N PHE A 17 -3.02 7.04 -13.87
CA PHE A 17 -3.53 7.68 -15.08
C PHE A 17 -3.06 9.13 -15.17
N TYR A 18 -3.32 9.95 -14.14
CA TYR A 18 -2.91 11.35 -14.16
C TYR A 18 -1.39 11.56 -14.06
N LEU A 19 -0.65 10.69 -13.37
CA LEU A 19 0.82 10.74 -13.39
C LEU A 19 1.36 10.50 -14.81
N ALA A 20 0.79 9.55 -15.55
CA ALA A 20 1.17 9.29 -16.94
C ALA A 20 0.79 10.47 -17.86
N GLU A 21 -0.43 11.00 -17.76
CA GLU A 21 -0.89 12.16 -18.55
C GLU A 21 -0.01 13.41 -18.34
N ASN A 22 0.59 13.54 -17.15
CA ASN A 22 1.50 14.64 -16.82
C ASN A 22 2.98 14.31 -17.04
N ASN A 23 3.30 13.22 -17.75
CA ASN A 23 4.66 12.80 -18.08
C ASN A 23 5.58 12.66 -16.84
N VAL A 24 5.03 12.21 -15.72
CA VAL A 24 5.82 11.98 -14.51
C VAL A 24 6.76 10.79 -14.73
N LEU A 25 8.04 10.97 -14.42
CA LEU A 25 9.05 9.89 -14.45
C LEU A 25 8.86 8.97 -13.24
N PHE A 26 8.37 7.75 -13.45
CA PHE A 26 8.02 6.83 -12.36
C PHE A 26 9.25 6.33 -11.58
N GLU A 27 10.41 6.24 -12.24
CA GLU A 27 11.68 5.92 -11.63
C GLU A 27 12.15 6.99 -10.63
N GLY A 28 11.62 8.21 -10.74
CA GLY A 28 11.95 9.37 -9.92
C GLY A 28 10.97 9.63 -8.77
N ILE A 29 9.96 8.79 -8.55
CA ILE A 29 8.97 9.00 -7.48
C ILE A 29 9.03 7.95 -6.38
N LEU A 30 8.57 8.33 -5.20
CA LEU A 30 8.20 7.40 -4.14
C LEU A 30 6.70 7.53 -3.88
N LEU A 31 6.06 6.41 -3.55
CA LEU A 31 4.66 6.44 -3.13
C LEU A 31 4.58 6.39 -1.61
N LYS A 32 3.67 7.17 -1.02
CA LYS A 32 3.29 7.09 0.39
C LYS A 32 1.83 6.66 0.56
N PRO A 33 1.50 5.39 0.25
CA PRO A 33 0.14 4.86 0.40
C PRO A 33 -0.22 4.57 1.85
N SER A 34 -1.52 4.51 2.14
CA SER A 34 -2.05 3.76 3.29
C SER A 34 -1.98 2.24 3.02
N MET A 35 -1.77 1.45 4.07
CA MET A 35 -2.01 0.01 4.00
C MET A 35 -3.51 -0.29 3.79
N VAL A 36 -3.84 -1.45 3.23
CA VAL A 36 -5.22 -1.88 3.05
C VAL A 36 -5.72 -2.54 4.33
N THR A 37 -6.44 -1.78 5.15
CA THR A 37 -6.94 -2.21 6.46
C THR A 37 -8.48 -2.13 6.54
N PRO A 38 -9.12 -2.79 7.51
CA PRO A 38 -10.50 -2.45 7.89
C PRO A 38 -10.61 -0.98 8.30
N GLY A 39 -11.80 -0.39 8.15
CA GLY A 39 -12.05 0.97 8.63
C GLY A 39 -11.83 1.09 10.14
N ALA A 40 -11.50 2.29 10.63
CA ALA A 40 -11.14 2.52 12.04
C ALA A 40 -12.22 2.04 13.04
N GLU A 41 -13.50 2.22 12.69
CA GLU A 41 -14.66 1.80 13.50
C GLU A 41 -15.09 0.34 13.27
N CYS A 42 -14.39 -0.40 12.40
CA CYS A 42 -14.71 -1.78 12.14
C CYS A 42 -14.38 -2.64 13.37
N LYS A 43 -15.38 -3.40 13.84
CA LYS A 43 -15.22 -4.31 14.99
C LYS A 43 -14.30 -5.49 14.65
N ASP A 44 -14.33 -5.94 13.40
CA ASP A 44 -13.49 -7.02 12.91
C ASP A 44 -12.11 -6.49 12.52
N LYS A 45 -11.10 -6.90 13.28
CA LYS A 45 -9.71 -6.59 13.00
C LYS A 45 -9.14 -7.59 12.00
N ALA A 46 -8.27 -7.11 11.11
CA ALA A 46 -7.54 -7.96 10.19
C ALA A 46 -6.22 -8.36 10.82
N SER A 47 -5.77 -9.59 10.58
CA SER A 47 -4.42 -9.99 10.95
C SER A 47 -3.37 -9.30 10.07
N PRO A 48 -2.10 -9.22 10.52
CA PRO A 48 -1.03 -8.68 9.69
C PRO A 48 -0.87 -9.37 8.34
N GLN A 49 -1.12 -10.68 8.29
CA GLN A 49 -1.07 -11.45 7.05
C GLN A 49 -2.20 -11.05 6.10
N GLN A 50 -3.42 -10.81 6.61
CA GLN A 50 -4.54 -10.35 5.79
C GLN A 50 -4.30 -8.94 5.25
N VAL A 51 -3.77 -8.02 6.08
CA VAL A 51 -3.39 -6.68 5.65
C VAL A 51 -2.31 -6.75 4.56
N ALA A 52 -1.27 -7.55 4.79
CA ALA A 52 -0.18 -7.73 3.82
C ALA A 52 -0.68 -8.29 2.49
N GLU A 53 -1.51 -9.35 2.50
CA GLU A 53 -2.05 -9.96 1.28
C GLU A 53 -2.85 -8.96 0.45
N HIS A 54 -3.78 -8.24 1.07
CA HIS A 54 -4.61 -7.25 0.36
C HIS A 54 -3.80 -6.07 -0.14
N THR A 55 -2.84 -5.60 0.67
CA THR A 55 -2.00 -4.47 0.32
C THR A 55 -1.08 -4.82 -0.85
N LEU A 56 -0.41 -5.98 -0.81
CA LEU A 56 0.45 -6.42 -1.90
C LEU A 56 -0.35 -6.72 -3.17
N LYS A 57 -1.52 -7.36 -3.05
CA LYS A 57 -2.44 -7.57 -4.19
C LYS A 57 -2.81 -6.26 -4.86
N LEU A 58 -3.08 -5.21 -4.07
CA LEU A 58 -3.37 -3.87 -4.58
C LEU A 58 -2.15 -3.33 -5.34
N LEU A 59 -0.98 -3.36 -4.73
CA LEU A 59 0.26 -2.86 -5.35
C LEU A 59 0.55 -3.55 -6.68
N TYR A 60 0.53 -4.89 -6.71
CA TYR A 60 0.72 -5.69 -7.92
C TYR A 60 -0.29 -5.41 -9.03
N SER A 61 -1.49 -4.96 -8.69
CA SER A 61 -2.53 -4.68 -9.68
C SER A 61 -2.52 -3.25 -10.22
N ARG A 62 -1.87 -2.30 -9.53
CA ARG A 62 -2.01 -0.86 -9.84
C ARG A 62 -0.71 -0.08 -9.93
N ILE A 63 0.38 -0.60 -9.39
CA ILE A 63 1.64 0.15 -9.31
C ILE A 63 2.63 -0.46 -10.30
N PRO A 64 3.25 0.33 -11.19
CA PRO A 64 4.30 -0.16 -12.08
C PRO A 64 5.57 -0.54 -11.29
N PRO A 65 6.29 -1.62 -11.68
CA PRO A 65 7.61 -1.96 -11.12
C PRO A 65 8.69 -0.88 -11.26
N ALA A 66 8.51 0.09 -12.17
CA ALA A 66 9.44 1.19 -12.37
C ALA A 66 9.53 2.12 -11.14
N VAL A 67 8.50 2.15 -10.30
CA VAL A 67 8.55 2.89 -9.03
C VAL A 67 9.61 2.26 -8.13
N PRO A 68 10.61 3.00 -7.61
CA PRO A 68 11.66 2.41 -6.80
C PRO A 68 11.20 2.01 -5.39
N GLY A 69 10.19 2.68 -4.82
CA GLY A 69 9.79 2.37 -3.46
C GLY A 69 8.40 2.83 -3.01
N ILE A 70 7.88 2.07 -2.05
CA ILE A 70 6.58 2.24 -1.40
C ILE A 70 6.84 2.47 0.09
N MET A 71 6.58 3.69 0.55
CA MET A 71 6.87 4.17 1.90
C MET A 71 5.57 4.32 2.68
N PHE A 72 5.10 3.26 3.33
CA PHE A 72 3.78 3.25 3.97
C PHE A 72 3.66 4.29 5.09
N LEU A 73 2.55 5.04 5.09
CA LEU A 73 2.12 5.79 6.27
C LEU A 73 1.52 4.82 7.32
N SER A 74 1.76 5.10 8.60
CA SER A 74 1.17 4.35 9.72
C SER A 74 -0.32 4.67 9.91
N GLY A 75 -0.70 5.93 9.69
CA GLY A 75 -2.06 6.41 9.87
C GLY A 75 -2.44 6.41 11.36
N GLY A 76 -3.52 5.72 11.71
CA GLY A 76 -3.99 5.56 13.09
C GLY A 76 -3.61 4.24 13.75
N GLN A 77 -2.73 3.45 13.14
CA GLN A 77 -2.25 2.18 13.70
C GLN A 77 -1.37 2.42 14.92
N SER A 78 -1.34 1.44 15.83
CA SER A 78 -0.31 1.44 16.88
C SER A 78 1.09 1.18 16.30
N GLU A 79 2.14 1.54 17.04
CA GLU A 79 3.53 1.31 16.63
C GLU A 79 3.81 -0.17 16.33
N VAL A 80 3.28 -1.07 17.17
CA VAL A 80 3.42 -2.53 17.02
C VAL A 80 2.66 -3.00 15.78
N GLU A 81 1.40 -2.60 15.62
CA GLU A 81 0.57 -3.00 14.48
C GLU A 81 1.17 -2.58 13.13
N ALA A 82 1.63 -1.32 13.02
CA ALA A 82 2.27 -0.83 11.81
C ALA A 82 3.55 -1.64 11.49
N THR A 83 4.34 -1.98 12.51
CA THR A 83 5.56 -2.77 12.36
C THR A 83 5.26 -4.21 11.93
N GLU A 84 4.27 -4.86 12.55
CA GLU A 84 3.87 -6.24 12.21
C GLU A 84 3.32 -6.34 10.79
N ASN A 85 2.49 -5.37 10.37
CA ASN A 85 1.94 -5.31 9.02
C ASN A 85 3.03 -5.13 7.97
N LEU A 86 3.98 -4.22 8.19
CA LEU A 86 5.11 -4.02 7.29
C LEU A 86 6.03 -5.24 7.23
N ASN A 87 6.31 -5.86 8.37
CA ASN A 87 7.09 -7.08 8.45
C ASN A 87 6.42 -8.22 7.69
N ALA A 88 5.10 -8.38 7.82
CA ALA A 88 4.32 -9.40 7.11
C ALA A 88 4.40 -9.22 5.58
N MET A 89 4.39 -7.98 5.07
CA MET A 89 4.60 -7.72 3.65
C MET A 89 6.00 -8.15 3.20
N ASN A 90 7.05 -7.78 3.95
CA ASN A 90 8.44 -8.04 3.57
C ASN A 90 8.91 -9.50 3.71
N GLN A 91 8.04 -10.46 4.07
CA GLN A 91 8.42 -11.88 4.13
C GLN A 91 8.70 -12.50 2.75
N LYS A 92 8.46 -11.77 1.66
CA LYS A 92 8.71 -12.20 0.28
C LYS A 92 9.32 -11.04 -0.53
N PRO A 93 10.09 -11.35 -1.59
CA PRO A 93 10.63 -10.32 -2.46
C PRO A 93 9.53 -9.64 -3.29
N HIS A 94 9.69 -8.35 -3.52
CA HIS A 94 8.81 -7.51 -4.32
C HIS A 94 9.63 -6.68 -5.32
N PRO A 95 9.04 -6.22 -6.42
CA PRO A 95 9.74 -5.36 -7.37
C PRO A 95 10.05 -3.96 -6.80
N TRP A 96 9.30 -3.53 -5.78
CA TRP A 96 9.52 -2.26 -5.08
C TRP A 96 10.28 -2.46 -3.78
N HIS A 97 11.02 -1.44 -3.33
CA HIS A 97 11.43 -1.36 -1.94
C HIS A 97 10.22 -1.02 -1.05
N VAL A 98 9.77 -1.99 -0.25
CA VAL A 98 8.62 -1.82 0.66
C VAL A 98 9.12 -1.42 2.05
N SER A 99 8.89 -0.16 2.41
CA SER A 99 9.40 0.44 3.64
C SER A 99 8.35 1.37 4.28
N PHE A 100 8.77 2.22 5.22
CA PHE A 100 7.90 3.05 6.03
C PHE A 100 8.21 4.54 5.90
N SER A 101 7.16 5.34 6.11
CA SER A 101 7.22 6.78 6.39
C SER A 101 6.15 7.08 7.46
N TYR A 102 6.43 6.64 8.69
CA TYR A 102 5.55 6.77 9.86
C TYR A 102 5.57 8.19 10.43
#